data_AF-A0A7J3NV27-F1
#
_entry.id   AF-A0A7J3NV27-F1
#
_cell.length_a   1.000
_cell.length_b   1.000
_cell.length_c   1.000
_cell.angle_alpha   90.00
_cell.angle_beta   90.00
_cell.angle_gamma   90.00
#
_symmetry.space_group_name_H-M   'P 1'
#
loop_
_entity.id
_entity.type
_entity.pdbx_description
1 polymer ?
#
loop_
_entity_poly.entity_id
_entity_poly.type
_entity_poly.pdbx_seq_one_letter_code
_entity_poly.pdbx_strand_id
1 'polypeptide(L)'
;MPVITLKAERLSSFLGRSISVDELVKWLPWIGFDIEEVGDGYVKVEYNPNRIDFCSYAGVARALKGFLELEVGLPRYRAEEPKLTLYIDEVVANVRPYMLAAVIRNIKLDEEAVAELMEMQEDLHWGIGRDRRKASIGIHNLDAVKPPFKYTAVEPTSVKFIPLGKAEEMTPKEILEKHEKGIAYRHLVDWAPRVPLLVDRDGNVLSMPPIINGELTRVTGETRNLFLDVTGPSYEAVERSLKVLATALVDMGGTLEKVYVKYPDRTVISPNLEPEERKLRVNYARKMLGLKISADEAINCLRRCRLDAEKLNEDTLRVLIPPYRIDILHEVDLVEEVAVGYGYYRLKPTT
;
A
#
# COMPACT_ATOMS: atom_id res chain seq x y z
N MET A 1 -17.11 6.29 3.59
CA MET A 1 -16.06 5.59 2.82
C MET A 1 -14.72 5.87 3.51
N PRO A 2 -13.56 5.36 3.07
CA PRO A 2 -12.29 5.86 3.56
C PRO A 2 -12.16 7.37 3.29
N VAL A 3 -11.58 8.10 4.24
CA VAL A 3 -11.50 9.56 4.19
C VAL A 3 -10.07 9.98 4.46
N ILE A 4 -9.57 10.95 3.69
CA ILE A 4 -8.25 11.54 3.89
C ILE A 4 -8.37 13.07 3.95
N THR A 5 -7.64 13.68 4.88
CA THR A 5 -7.52 15.14 4.98
C THR A 5 -6.25 15.58 4.26
N LEU A 6 -6.39 16.37 3.19
CA LEU A 6 -5.31 16.84 2.34
C LEU A 6 -5.02 18.32 2.61
N LYS A 7 -3.89 18.60 3.27
CA LYS A 7 -3.36 19.96 3.42
C LYS A 7 -2.69 20.40 2.12
N ALA A 8 -3.05 21.58 1.63
CA ALA A 8 -2.58 22.10 0.35
C ALA A 8 -1.04 22.27 0.32
N GLU A 9 -0.46 22.80 1.41
CA GLU A 9 0.99 22.98 1.54
C GLU A 9 1.73 21.64 1.54
N ARG A 10 1.26 20.67 2.33
CA ARG A 10 1.85 19.33 2.41
C ARG A 10 1.79 18.64 1.05
N LEU A 11 0.63 18.64 0.39
CA LEU A 11 0.45 18.02 -0.94
C LEU A 11 1.29 18.71 -2.03
N SER A 12 1.51 20.02 -1.92
CA SER A 12 2.40 20.77 -2.82
C SER A 12 3.83 20.21 -2.83
N SER A 13 4.33 19.77 -1.68
CA SER A 13 5.66 19.17 -1.57
C SER A 13 5.80 17.88 -2.39
N PHE A 14 4.75 17.05 -2.43
CA PHE A 14 4.70 15.83 -3.24
C PHE A 14 4.50 16.12 -4.74
N LEU A 15 3.75 17.18 -5.07
CA LEU A 15 3.53 17.61 -6.45
C LEU A 15 4.78 18.26 -7.07
N GLY A 16 5.67 18.83 -6.26
CA GLY A 16 6.81 19.63 -6.73
C GLY A 16 6.41 21.02 -7.23
N ARG A 17 5.18 21.45 -6.95
CA ARG A 17 4.65 22.80 -7.23
C ARG A 17 3.59 23.16 -6.20
N SER A 18 3.35 24.45 -5.99
CA SER A 18 2.22 24.92 -5.18
C SER A 18 0.88 24.50 -5.80
N ILE A 19 -0.05 24.05 -4.97
CA ILE A 19 -1.46 23.86 -5.31
C ILE A 19 -2.33 24.55 -4.26
N SER A 20 -3.36 25.30 -4.69
CA SER A 20 -4.29 25.95 -3.77
C SER A 20 -5.45 25.03 -3.38
N VAL A 21 -6.15 25.38 -2.30
CA VAL A 21 -7.42 24.72 -1.91
C VAL A 21 -8.44 24.78 -3.04
N ASP A 22 -8.56 25.92 -3.75
CA ASP A 22 -9.47 26.07 -4.89
C ASP A 22 -9.13 25.10 -6.05
N GLU A 23 -7.83 24.90 -6.32
CA GLU A 23 -7.40 23.91 -7.31
C GLU A 23 -7.73 22.49 -6.86
N LEU A 24 -7.57 22.16 -5.57
CA LEU A 24 -7.93 20.85 -5.03
C LEU A 24 -9.43 20.57 -5.18
N VAL A 25 -10.28 21.52 -4.74
CA VAL A 25 -11.74 21.43 -4.88
C VAL A 25 -12.16 21.27 -6.34
N LYS A 26 -11.46 21.95 -7.25
CA LYS A 26 -11.71 21.85 -8.69
C LYS A 26 -11.35 20.48 -9.27
N TRP A 27 -10.20 19.91 -8.91
CA TRP A 27 -9.60 18.78 -9.62
C TRP A 27 -9.83 17.42 -8.98
N LEU A 28 -9.87 17.33 -7.65
CA LEU A 28 -10.05 16.06 -6.93
C LEU A 28 -11.31 15.28 -7.36
N PRO A 29 -12.47 15.92 -7.60
CA PRO A 29 -13.66 15.20 -8.06
C PRO A 29 -13.48 14.47 -9.39
N TRP A 30 -12.65 15.02 -10.29
CA TRP A 30 -12.44 14.43 -11.61
C TRP A 30 -11.54 13.19 -11.62
N ILE A 31 -10.86 12.92 -10.51
CA ILE A 31 -10.05 11.71 -10.32
C ILE A 31 -10.68 10.74 -9.31
N GLY A 32 -11.95 10.97 -8.93
CA GLY A 32 -12.76 10.01 -8.15
C GLY A 32 -12.84 10.27 -6.63
N PHE A 33 -12.62 11.51 -6.19
CA PHE A 33 -12.83 11.91 -4.79
C PHE A 33 -14.15 12.66 -4.61
N ASP A 34 -14.80 12.46 -3.46
CA ASP A 34 -15.94 13.28 -3.05
C ASP A 34 -15.51 14.25 -1.96
N ILE A 35 -15.83 15.54 -2.11
CA ILE A 35 -15.46 16.57 -1.13
C ILE A 35 -16.41 16.48 0.07
N GLU A 36 -15.89 16.20 1.26
CA GLU A 36 -16.66 16.25 2.50
C GLU A 36 -16.63 17.65 3.14
N GLU A 37 -15.45 18.26 3.17
CA GLU A 37 -15.21 19.50 3.89
C GLU A 37 -14.10 20.31 3.23
N VAL A 38 -14.28 21.63 3.18
CA VAL A 38 -13.26 22.58 2.75
C VAL A 38 -12.96 23.50 3.92
N GLY A 39 -11.72 23.45 4.40
CA GLY A 39 -11.25 24.26 5.51
C GLY A 39 -10.17 25.24 5.11
N ASP A 40 -9.61 25.96 6.08
CA ASP A 40 -8.51 26.88 5.85
C ASP A 40 -7.20 26.09 5.59
N GLY A 41 -6.76 26.07 4.34
CA GLY A 41 -5.54 25.39 3.91
C GLY A 41 -5.67 23.86 3.69
N TYR A 42 -6.86 23.27 3.82
CA TYR A 42 -7.06 21.83 3.60
C TYR A 42 -8.40 21.48 2.94
N VAL A 43 -8.47 20.27 2.38
CA VAL A 43 -9.69 19.64 1.87
C VAL A 43 -9.79 18.23 2.44
N LYS A 44 -10.95 17.88 3.02
CA LYS A 44 -11.25 16.53 3.47
C LYS A 44 -12.05 15.82 2.39
N VAL A 45 -11.58 14.66 1.95
CA VAL A 45 -12.16 13.95 0.81
C VAL A 45 -12.38 12.47 1.09
N GLU A 46 -13.50 11.94 0.61
CA GLU A 46 -13.72 10.50 0.52
C GLU A 46 -13.13 9.95 -0.78
N TYR A 47 -12.66 8.71 -0.76
CA TYR A 47 -12.19 8.01 -1.96
C TYR A 47 -12.74 6.60 -2.07
N ASN A 48 -12.81 6.08 -3.30
CA ASN A 48 -13.29 4.72 -3.54
C ASN A 48 -12.31 3.67 -2.95
N PRO A 49 -12.77 2.73 -2.12
CA PRO A 49 -11.94 1.66 -1.57
C PRO A 49 -11.17 0.83 -2.62
N ASN A 50 -11.63 0.78 -3.87
CA ASN A 50 -10.90 0.14 -4.95
C ASN A 50 -9.58 0.87 -5.24
N ARG A 51 -9.56 2.19 -5.15
CA ARG A 51 -8.37 3.05 -5.30
C ARG A 51 -7.67 3.25 -3.96
N ILE A 52 -7.35 2.15 -3.28
CA ILE A 52 -6.67 2.18 -1.99
C ILE A 52 -5.27 2.83 -2.07
N ASP A 53 -4.71 3.02 -3.27
CA ASP A 53 -3.52 3.86 -3.45
C ASP A 53 -3.73 5.31 -2.99
N PHE A 54 -4.98 5.78 -2.90
CA PHE A 54 -5.34 7.12 -2.40
C PHE A 54 -5.30 7.30 -0.88
N CYS A 55 -4.98 6.25 -0.11
CA CYS A 55 -4.79 6.34 1.35
C CYS A 55 -3.57 7.17 1.81
N SER A 56 -2.87 7.84 0.90
CA SER A 56 -1.67 8.63 1.22
C SER A 56 -1.53 9.86 0.31
N TYR A 57 -0.88 10.91 0.83
CA TYR A 57 -0.52 12.11 0.05
C TYR A 57 0.28 11.74 -1.21
N ALA A 58 1.21 10.80 -1.09
CA ALA A 58 2.00 10.27 -2.20
C ALA A 58 1.11 9.69 -3.32
N GLY A 59 0.11 8.89 -2.97
CA GLY A 59 -0.86 8.34 -3.90
C GLY A 59 -1.72 9.39 -4.59
N VAL A 60 -2.29 10.32 -3.82
CA VAL A 60 -3.10 11.41 -4.36
C VAL A 60 -2.27 12.30 -5.30
N ALA A 61 -1.07 12.69 -4.87
CA ALA A 61 -0.15 13.50 -5.68
C ALA A 61 0.22 12.81 -6.99
N ARG A 62 0.48 11.50 -6.97
CA ARG A 62 0.82 10.71 -8.16
C ARG A 62 -0.31 10.74 -9.20
N ALA A 63 -1.56 10.60 -8.78
CA ALA A 63 -2.70 10.70 -9.69
C ALA A 63 -2.91 12.13 -10.20
N LEU A 64 -2.80 13.14 -9.33
CA LEU A 64 -2.89 14.54 -9.74
C LEU A 64 -1.79 14.93 -10.74
N LYS A 65 -0.54 14.46 -10.56
CA LYS A 65 0.55 14.67 -11.52
C LYS A 65 0.21 14.15 -12.91
N GLY A 66 -0.42 12.97 -13.00
CA GLY A 66 -0.91 12.40 -14.25
C GLY A 66 -2.03 13.23 -14.87
N PHE A 67 -3.06 13.50 -14.07
CA PHE A 67 -4.26 14.17 -14.52
C PHE A 67 -4.00 15.62 -14.99
N LEU A 68 -3.13 16.33 -14.28
CA LEU A 68 -2.67 17.69 -14.60
C LEU A 68 -1.49 17.70 -15.61
N GLU A 69 -1.09 16.55 -16.14
CA GLU A 69 -0.03 16.40 -17.13
C GLU A 69 1.35 16.93 -16.68
N LEU A 70 1.61 16.96 -15.36
CA LEU A 70 2.91 17.28 -14.79
C LEU A 70 3.90 16.13 -15.02
N GLU A 71 3.41 14.91 -14.88
CA GLU A 71 4.13 13.69 -15.23
C GLU A 71 3.12 12.70 -15.79
N VAL A 72 3.36 12.11 -16.96
CA VAL A 72 2.48 11.12 -17.58
C VAL A 72 3.22 9.80 -17.81
N GLY A 73 2.46 8.73 -18.05
CA GLY A 73 3.03 7.40 -18.25
C GLY A 73 3.23 6.62 -16.96
N LEU A 74 3.75 5.41 -17.11
CA LEU A 74 3.96 4.46 -16.02
C LEU A 74 5.08 4.93 -15.05
N PRO A 75 4.78 5.11 -13.75
CA PRO A 75 5.81 5.33 -12.75
C PRO A 75 6.76 4.14 -12.66
N ARG A 76 8.07 4.40 -12.64
CA ARG A 76 9.09 3.35 -12.56
C ARG A 76 9.65 3.25 -11.14
N TYR A 77 9.34 2.15 -10.47
CA TYR A 77 9.88 1.85 -9.14
C TYR A 77 11.17 1.03 -9.28
N ARG A 78 12.29 1.63 -8.89
CA ARG A 78 13.56 0.90 -8.76
C ARG A 78 13.67 0.36 -7.35
N ALA A 79 14.19 -0.86 -7.22
CA ALA A 79 14.46 -1.49 -5.94
C ALA A 79 15.86 -2.07 -5.97
N GLU A 80 16.60 -1.86 -4.88
CA GLU A 80 17.91 -2.46 -4.65
C GLU A 80 17.78 -3.98 -4.48
N GLU A 81 18.82 -4.69 -4.90
CA GLU A 81 18.90 -6.14 -4.76
C GLU A 81 18.88 -6.56 -3.27
N PRO A 82 18.28 -7.72 -2.97
CA PRO A 82 18.06 -8.15 -1.60
C PRO A 82 19.36 -8.44 -0.85
N LYS A 83 19.52 -7.82 0.32
CA LYS A 83 20.63 -8.09 1.25
C LYS A 83 20.16 -8.82 2.51
N LEU A 84 18.90 -8.65 2.89
CA LEU A 84 18.31 -9.27 4.07
C LEU A 84 17.56 -10.55 3.72
N THR A 85 17.46 -11.44 4.72
CA THR A 85 16.70 -12.69 4.63
C THR A 85 15.66 -12.75 5.75
N LEU A 86 14.44 -13.11 5.39
CA LEU A 86 13.34 -13.48 6.27
C LEU A 86 13.07 -14.98 6.11
N TYR A 87 13.18 -15.74 7.19
CA TYR A 87 12.87 -17.17 7.22
C TYR A 87 11.42 -17.39 7.67
N ILE A 88 10.66 -18.16 6.91
CA ILE A 88 9.30 -18.57 7.26
C ILE A 88 9.34 -19.99 7.80
N ASP A 89 8.89 -20.16 9.04
CA ASP A 89 8.89 -21.45 9.72
C ASP A 89 7.64 -22.27 9.32
N GLU A 90 7.77 -23.58 9.14
CA GLU A 90 6.67 -24.44 8.69
C GLU A 90 5.48 -24.41 9.65
N VAL A 91 5.74 -24.19 10.94
CA VAL A 91 4.72 -24.11 11.99
C VAL A 91 3.67 -23.02 11.73
N VAL A 92 4.00 -21.94 11.02
CA VAL A 92 3.03 -20.87 10.73
C VAL A 92 1.98 -21.28 9.68
N ALA A 93 2.23 -22.34 8.93
CA ALA A 93 1.35 -22.80 7.84
C ALA A 93 -0.08 -23.09 8.34
N ASN A 94 -0.20 -23.60 9.57
CA ASN A 94 -1.48 -23.98 10.18
C ASN A 94 -2.22 -22.83 10.85
N VAL A 95 -1.68 -21.61 10.82
CA VAL A 95 -2.28 -20.44 11.49
C VAL A 95 -2.39 -19.26 10.54
N ARG A 96 -1.25 -18.83 9.98
CA ARG A 96 -1.15 -17.66 9.12
C ARG A 96 0.02 -17.87 8.15
N PRO A 97 -0.21 -18.58 7.03
CA PRO A 97 0.85 -19.22 6.24
C PRO A 97 1.78 -18.26 5.48
N TYR A 98 1.30 -17.07 5.11
CA TYR A 98 2.06 -16.20 4.22
C TYR A 98 2.59 -14.98 4.97
N MET A 99 3.85 -14.64 4.69
CA MET A 99 4.44 -13.35 5.01
C MET A 99 5.36 -12.91 3.86
N LEU A 100 5.28 -11.64 3.50
CA LEU A 100 6.22 -10.98 2.60
C LEU A 100 6.85 -9.79 3.33
N ALA A 101 8.00 -9.35 2.87
CA ALA A 101 8.71 -8.24 3.47
C ALA A 101 9.40 -7.34 2.43
N ALA A 102 9.72 -6.13 2.85
CA ALA A 102 10.52 -5.16 2.11
C ALA A 102 11.29 -4.28 3.09
N VAL A 103 12.33 -3.59 2.61
CA VAL A 103 13.06 -2.60 3.38
C VAL A 103 12.98 -1.25 2.69
N ILE A 104 12.72 -0.18 3.45
CA ILE A 104 12.83 1.19 2.96
C ILE A 104 14.00 1.85 3.67
N ARG A 105 14.99 2.32 2.90
CA ARG A 105 16.20 2.99 3.39
C ARG A 105 16.10 4.50 3.23
N ASN A 106 16.77 5.20 4.14
CA ASN A 106 16.99 6.66 4.08
C ASN A 106 15.71 7.50 3.93
N ILE A 107 14.57 7.01 4.45
CA ILE A 107 13.34 7.79 4.44
C ILE A 107 13.45 8.94 5.45
N LYS A 108 12.97 10.13 5.07
CA LYS A 108 12.90 11.27 5.98
C LYS A 108 11.50 11.30 6.57
N LEU A 109 11.41 11.03 7.86
CA LEU A 109 10.18 11.13 8.61
C LEU A 109 10.23 12.37 9.51
N ASP A 110 9.07 12.96 9.70
CA ASP A 110 8.72 13.89 10.77
C ASP A 110 7.46 13.33 11.47
N GLU A 111 7.00 13.97 12.55
CA GLU A 111 5.83 13.47 13.29
C GLU A 111 4.56 13.42 12.41
N GLU A 112 4.42 14.35 11.47
CA GLU A 112 3.32 14.35 10.50
C GLU A 112 3.42 13.16 9.53
N ALA A 113 4.61 12.87 8.99
CA ALA A 113 4.85 11.71 8.13
C ALA A 113 4.64 10.38 8.86
N VAL A 114 4.96 10.31 10.16
CA VAL A 114 4.67 9.12 10.97
C VAL A 114 3.17 8.94 11.11
N ALA A 115 2.42 10.01 11.42
CA ALA A 115 0.96 9.93 11.48
C ALA A 115 0.36 9.51 10.13
N GLU A 116 0.79 10.12 9.03
CA GLU A 116 0.39 9.75 7.65
C GLU A 116 0.67 8.26 7.36
N LEU A 117 1.83 7.75 7.79
CA LEU A 117 2.21 6.36 7.62
C LEU A 117 1.33 5.40 8.43
N MET A 118 0.96 5.76 9.66
CA MET A 118 0.05 4.96 10.49
C MET A 118 -1.38 4.97 9.94
N GLU A 119 -1.86 6.12 9.44
CA GLU A 119 -3.18 6.22 8.78
C GLU A 119 -3.23 5.33 7.52
N MET A 120 -2.21 5.41 6.66
CA MET A 120 -2.08 4.52 5.51
C MET A 120 -2.07 3.03 5.91
N GLN A 121 -1.37 2.69 7.00
CA GLN A 121 -1.33 1.31 7.51
C GLN A 121 -2.72 0.83 7.94
N GLU A 122 -3.47 1.63 8.68
CA GLU A 122 -4.82 1.27 9.15
C GLU A 122 -5.83 1.21 7.97
N ASP A 123 -5.74 2.12 7.00
CA ASP A 123 -6.56 2.05 5.77
C ASP A 123 -6.30 0.76 4.98
N LEU A 124 -5.03 0.34 4.85
CA LEU A 124 -4.67 -0.92 4.19
C LEU A 124 -5.10 -2.15 5.00
N HIS A 125 -5.04 -2.09 6.34
CA HIS A 125 -5.57 -3.14 7.22
C HIS A 125 -7.07 -3.29 7.05
N TRP A 126 -7.82 -2.19 6.95
CA TRP A 126 -9.26 -2.19 6.79
C TRP A 126 -9.66 -2.63 5.37
N GLY A 127 -9.09 -2.02 4.33
CA GLY A 127 -9.40 -2.26 2.93
C GLY A 127 -8.95 -3.64 2.44
N ILE A 128 -7.70 -3.76 1.98
CA ILE A 128 -7.15 -5.02 1.44
C ILE A 128 -7.15 -6.10 2.53
N GLY A 129 -6.75 -5.71 3.75
CA GLY A 129 -6.64 -6.61 4.90
C GLY A 129 -7.97 -7.13 5.43
N ARG A 130 -9.11 -6.52 5.08
CA ARG A 130 -10.44 -6.82 5.63
C ARG A 130 -10.42 -6.87 7.15
N ASP A 131 -10.00 -5.76 7.74
CA ASP A 131 -9.73 -5.60 9.18
C ASP A 131 -8.75 -6.65 9.69
N ARG A 132 -7.54 -6.65 9.10
CA ARG A 132 -6.40 -7.53 9.40
C ARG A 132 -6.60 -9.03 9.13
N ARG A 133 -7.81 -9.48 8.83
CA ARG A 133 -8.14 -10.90 8.60
C ARG A 133 -7.35 -11.50 7.42
N LYS A 134 -7.32 -10.82 6.27
CA LYS A 134 -6.66 -11.28 5.04
C LYS A 134 -5.19 -10.88 4.94
N ALA A 135 -4.83 -9.71 5.46
CA ALA A 135 -3.48 -9.19 5.49
C ALA A 135 -3.33 -8.24 6.68
N SER A 136 -2.19 -8.29 7.36
CA SER A 136 -1.82 -7.40 8.46
C SER A 136 -0.39 -6.95 8.21
N ILE A 137 -0.19 -5.65 8.31
CA ILE A 137 1.06 -4.95 8.00
C ILE A 137 1.73 -4.57 9.32
N GLY A 138 3.00 -4.91 9.49
CA GLY A 138 3.89 -4.31 10.48
C GLY A 138 4.90 -3.38 9.80
N ILE A 139 5.21 -2.29 10.51
CA ILE A 139 6.19 -1.28 10.10
C ILE A 139 7.12 -1.12 11.31
N HIS A 140 8.38 -1.42 11.09
CA HIS A 140 9.37 -1.56 12.16
C HIS A 140 10.55 -0.62 11.91
N ASN A 141 11.03 0.05 12.95
CA ASN A 141 12.35 0.68 12.92
C ASN A 141 13.42 -0.41 12.76
N LEU A 142 13.99 -0.51 11.56
CA LEU A 142 15.00 -1.51 11.22
C LEU A 142 16.31 -1.29 11.99
N ASP A 143 16.61 -0.05 12.37
CA ASP A 143 17.86 0.29 13.07
C ASP A 143 17.90 -0.27 14.50
N ALA A 144 16.73 -0.66 15.06
CA ALA A 144 16.60 -1.21 16.40
C ALA A 144 16.74 -2.75 16.46
N VAL A 145 16.85 -3.44 15.33
CA VAL A 145 16.79 -4.91 15.26
C VAL A 145 17.84 -5.51 14.34
N LYS A 146 18.13 -6.80 14.51
CA LYS A 146 19.24 -7.46 13.78
C LYS A 146 18.76 -8.59 12.86
N PRO A 147 18.84 -8.43 11.53
CA PRO A 147 18.50 -9.50 10.57
C PRO A 147 19.51 -10.66 10.68
N PRO A 148 19.26 -11.90 10.21
CA PRO A 148 18.04 -12.32 9.54
C PRO A 148 16.85 -12.35 10.50
N PHE A 149 15.66 -12.23 9.93
CA PHE A 149 14.41 -12.31 10.67
C PHE A 149 13.80 -13.70 10.53
N LYS A 150 12.99 -14.11 11.51
CA LYS A 150 12.26 -15.37 11.49
C LYS A 150 10.80 -15.11 11.83
N TYR A 151 9.90 -15.56 10.95
CA TYR A 151 8.48 -15.64 11.21
C TYR A 151 8.13 -17.07 11.66
N THR A 152 7.66 -17.21 12.89
CA THR A 152 7.40 -18.50 13.53
C THR A 152 6.11 -18.45 14.34
N ALA A 153 5.75 -19.55 15.00
CA ALA A 153 4.63 -19.59 15.94
C ALA A 153 5.03 -20.31 17.22
N VAL A 154 4.62 -19.73 18.36
CA VAL A 154 5.02 -20.19 19.70
C VAL A 154 3.82 -20.46 20.59
N GLU A 155 4.04 -21.17 21.69
CA GLU A 155 3.01 -21.32 22.72
C GLU A 155 2.74 -19.97 23.39
N PRO A 156 1.47 -19.59 23.66
CA PRO A 156 1.12 -18.26 24.15
C PRO A 156 1.76 -17.82 25.48
N THR A 157 2.34 -18.75 26.24
CA THR A 157 2.99 -18.52 27.54
C THR A 157 4.52 -18.63 27.49
N SER A 158 5.10 -18.95 26.33
CA SER A 158 6.51 -19.35 26.21
C SER A 158 7.50 -18.19 26.08
N VAL A 159 7.05 -17.01 25.66
CA VAL A 159 7.89 -15.83 25.49
C VAL A 159 7.24 -14.59 26.09
N LYS A 160 8.04 -13.56 26.32
CA LYS A 160 7.59 -12.24 26.75
C LYS A 160 8.24 -11.16 25.90
N PHE A 161 7.51 -10.07 25.68
CA PHE A 161 8.04 -8.86 25.09
C PHE A 161 7.19 -7.66 25.53
N ILE A 162 7.70 -6.45 25.33
CA ILE A 162 6.97 -5.22 25.64
C ILE A 162 6.12 -4.85 24.41
N PRO A 163 4.78 -4.95 24.45
CA PRO A 163 3.93 -4.55 23.34
C PRO A 163 3.91 -3.02 23.20
N LEU A 164 3.66 -2.55 21.97
CA LEU A 164 3.63 -1.12 21.64
C LEU A 164 2.70 -0.32 22.58
N GLY A 165 3.23 0.73 23.18
CA GLY A 165 2.50 1.62 24.09
C GLY A 165 2.41 1.12 25.53
N LYS A 166 3.15 0.06 25.90
CA LYS A 166 3.28 -0.43 27.28
C LYS A 166 4.73 -0.32 27.77
N ALA A 167 4.92 -0.44 29.08
CA ALA A 167 6.24 -0.41 29.72
C ALA A 167 6.65 -1.78 30.30
N GLU A 168 5.70 -2.70 30.45
CA GLU A 168 5.93 -4.01 31.05
C GLU A 168 5.91 -5.11 30.00
N GLU A 169 6.74 -6.12 30.24
CA GLU A 169 6.74 -7.34 29.44
C GLU A 169 5.46 -8.15 29.65
N MET A 170 4.87 -8.59 28.54
CA MET A 170 3.67 -9.41 28.54
C MET A 170 3.92 -10.67 27.71
N THR A 171 3.35 -11.79 28.16
CA THR A 171 3.23 -12.99 27.31
C THR A 171 2.19 -12.76 26.21
N PRO A 172 2.27 -13.46 25.07
CA PRO A 172 1.21 -13.44 24.07
C PRO A 172 -0.19 -13.70 24.64
N LYS A 173 -0.33 -14.62 25.60
CA LYS A 173 -1.60 -14.88 26.30
C LYS A 173 -2.11 -13.64 27.02
N GLU A 174 -1.26 -12.97 27.80
CA GLU A 174 -1.63 -11.75 28.51
C GLU A 174 -1.98 -10.62 27.54
N ILE A 175 -1.30 -10.52 26.40
CA ILE A 175 -1.62 -9.55 25.36
C ILE A 175 -3.04 -9.81 24.83
N LEU A 176 -3.35 -11.05 24.45
CA LEU A 176 -4.68 -11.42 23.93
C LEU A 176 -5.82 -11.20 24.94
N GLU A 177 -5.53 -11.30 26.24
CA GLU A 177 -6.52 -11.18 27.31
C GLU A 177 -6.68 -9.74 27.87
N LYS A 178 -5.59 -8.95 27.91
CA LYS A 178 -5.56 -7.67 28.63
C LYS A 178 -5.25 -6.46 27.74
N HIS A 179 -4.55 -6.63 26.63
CA HIS A 179 -4.19 -5.52 25.75
C HIS A 179 -5.37 -5.12 24.85
N GLU A 180 -5.63 -3.83 24.66
CA GLU A 180 -6.76 -3.32 23.85
C GLU A 180 -6.79 -3.93 22.44
N LYS A 181 -5.67 -3.86 21.71
CA LYS A 181 -5.53 -4.50 20.39
C LYS A 181 -5.58 -6.04 20.45
N GLY A 182 -5.15 -6.63 21.56
CA GLY A 182 -5.27 -8.07 21.79
C GLY A 182 -6.73 -8.50 21.88
N ILE A 183 -7.51 -7.84 22.72
CA ILE A 183 -8.94 -8.09 22.89
C ILE A 183 -9.68 -7.88 21.56
N ALA A 184 -9.36 -6.81 20.83
CA ALA A 184 -10.00 -6.51 19.55
C ALA A 184 -9.75 -7.58 18.49
N TYR A 185 -8.51 -8.07 18.37
CA TYR A 185 -8.08 -8.90 17.24
C TYR A 185 -7.77 -10.36 17.57
N ARG A 186 -7.88 -10.80 18.83
CA ARG A 186 -7.53 -12.18 19.25
C ARG A 186 -8.24 -13.26 18.43
N HIS A 187 -9.48 -13.00 18.01
CA HIS A 187 -10.31 -13.92 17.22
C HIS A 187 -9.65 -14.34 15.89
N LEU A 188 -8.62 -13.62 15.43
CA LEU A 188 -7.85 -13.97 14.25
C LEU A 188 -6.83 -15.09 14.47
N VAL A 189 -6.42 -15.36 15.71
CA VAL A 189 -5.34 -16.31 16.05
C VAL A 189 -5.59 -17.17 17.29
N ASP A 190 -6.58 -16.86 18.13
CA ASP A 190 -6.85 -17.55 19.40
C ASP A 190 -7.44 -18.97 19.23
N TRP A 191 -7.93 -19.29 18.03
CA TRP A 191 -8.37 -20.62 17.65
C TRP A 191 -7.21 -21.62 17.48
N ALA A 192 -5.97 -21.14 17.34
CA ALA A 192 -4.79 -21.97 17.15
C ALA A 192 -4.04 -22.20 18.48
N PRO A 193 -3.40 -23.37 18.66
CA PRO A 193 -2.62 -23.66 19.88
C PRO A 193 -1.33 -22.83 19.99
N ARG A 194 -0.88 -22.25 18.87
CA ARG A 194 0.30 -21.40 18.79
C ARG A 194 -0.04 -20.09 18.12
N VAL A 195 0.63 -19.03 18.55
CA VAL A 195 0.43 -17.67 18.05
C VAL A 195 1.63 -17.23 17.22
N PRO A 196 1.42 -16.51 16.11
CA PRO A 196 2.51 -16.07 15.26
C PRO A 196 3.38 -15.01 15.94
N LEU A 197 4.69 -15.07 15.68
CA LEU A 197 5.67 -14.09 16.10
C LEU A 197 6.68 -13.81 14.99
N LEU A 198 7.10 -12.56 14.90
CA LEU A 198 8.23 -12.14 14.10
C LEU A 198 9.39 -11.77 15.04
N VAL A 199 10.54 -12.41 14.85
CA VAL A 199 11.72 -12.22 15.70
C VAL A 199 12.98 -11.94 14.88
N ASP A 200 13.96 -11.32 15.51
CA ASP A 200 15.29 -11.07 14.95
C ASP A 200 16.28 -12.22 15.27
N ARG A 201 17.55 -12.09 14.84
CA ARG A 201 18.58 -13.13 15.07
C ARG A 201 18.90 -13.39 16.55
N ASP A 202 18.69 -12.40 17.39
CA ASP A 202 19.00 -12.45 18.83
C ASP A 202 17.77 -12.92 19.64
N GLY A 203 16.64 -13.16 18.97
CA GLY A 203 15.38 -13.58 19.57
C GLY A 203 14.51 -12.41 20.05
N ASN A 204 14.85 -11.17 19.72
CA ASN A 204 14.03 -10.01 20.05
C ASN A 204 12.73 -10.05 19.24
N VAL A 205 11.60 -9.78 19.89
CA VAL A 205 10.29 -9.80 19.24
C VAL A 205 10.01 -8.46 18.55
N LEU A 206 9.84 -8.49 17.23
CA LEU A 206 9.40 -7.34 16.44
C LEU A 206 7.89 -7.14 16.55
N SER A 207 7.13 -8.23 16.46
CA SER A 207 5.67 -8.20 16.52
C SER A 207 5.08 -9.56 16.85
N MET A 208 3.81 -9.52 17.25
CA MET A 208 2.90 -10.65 17.30
C MET A 208 1.79 -10.44 16.27
N PRO A 209 2.00 -10.83 15.01
CA PRO A 209 1.00 -10.63 13.98
C PRO A 209 -0.24 -11.53 14.19
N PRO A 210 -1.45 -11.05 13.85
CA PRO A 210 -1.81 -9.73 13.31
C PRO A 210 -2.21 -8.71 14.41
N ILE A 211 -1.73 -8.90 15.65
CA ILE A 211 -2.26 -8.22 16.83
C ILE A 211 -1.55 -6.90 17.13
N ILE A 212 -0.24 -6.96 17.41
CA ILE A 212 0.50 -5.80 17.92
C ILE A 212 2.00 -5.88 17.61
N ASN A 213 2.63 -4.72 17.42
CA ASN A 213 4.09 -4.60 17.31
C ASN A 213 4.75 -4.54 18.70
N GLY A 214 6.04 -4.82 18.76
CA GLY A 214 6.86 -4.60 19.94
C GLY A 214 7.31 -3.14 20.05
N GLU A 215 7.37 -2.64 21.28
CA GLU A 215 7.84 -1.29 21.60
C GLU A 215 9.27 -1.04 21.08
N LEU A 216 10.11 -2.08 21.07
CA LEU A 216 11.48 -2.07 20.54
C LEU A 216 11.60 -1.47 19.14
N THR A 217 10.60 -1.73 18.28
CA THR A 217 10.64 -1.36 16.87
C THR A 217 9.76 -0.16 16.55
N ARG A 218 9.35 0.61 17.56
CA ARG A 218 8.53 1.82 17.37
C ARG A 218 9.17 2.73 16.32
N VAL A 219 8.35 3.15 15.37
CA VAL A 219 8.70 4.15 14.37
C VAL A 219 8.44 5.53 14.96
N THR A 220 9.40 6.43 14.78
CA THR A 220 9.35 7.84 15.23
C THR A 220 9.82 8.75 14.09
N GLY A 221 9.69 10.08 14.26
CA GLY A 221 10.25 11.05 13.31
C GLY A 221 11.78 10.92 13.11
N GLU A 222 12.49 10.26 14.01
CA GLU A 222 13.95 10.03 13.88
C GLU A 222 14.29 8.78 13.06
N THR A 223 13.32 7.89 12.84
CA THR A 223 13.56 6.64 12.11
C THR A 223 13.93 6.93 10.66
N ARG A 224 14.94 6.22 10.13
CA ARG A 224 15.44 6.38 8.75
C ARG A 224 15.36 5.11 7.93
N ASN A 225 15.37 3.95 8.58
CA ASN A 225 15.27 2.67 7.91
C ASN A 225 14.06 1.90 8.44
N LEU A 226 13.20 1.45 7.55
CA LEU A 226 11.99 0.70 7.87
C LEU A 226 12.13 -0.73 7.39
N PHE A 227 11.76 -1.68 8.24
CA PHE A 227 11.46 -3.05 7.84
C PHE A 227 9.94 -3.19 7.79
N LEU A 228 9.43 -3.55 6.62
CA LEU A 228 8.02 -3.77 6.38
C LEU A 228 7.78 -5.27 6.35
N ASP A 229 6.81 -5.76 7.11
CA ASP A 229 6.27 -7.11 6.98
C ASP A 229 4.77 -7.04 6.70
N VAL A 230 4.30 -7.96 5.87
CA VAL A 230 2.87 -8.14 5.63
C VAL A 230 2.58 -9.63 5.72
N THR A 231 1.64 -10.01 6.58
CA THR A 231 1.28 -11.41 6.82
C THR A 231 -0.21 -11.67 6.71
N GLY A 232 -0.60 -12.86 6.26
CA GLY A 232 -1.98 -13.19 6.03
C GLY A 232 -2.23 -14.64 5.61
N PRO A 233 -3.51 -15.08 5.65
CA PRO A 233 -3.93 -16.32 5.01
C PRO A 233 -4.06 -16.20 3.48
N SER A 234 -4.06 -14.99 2.91
CA SER A 234 -4.17 -14.76 1.47
C SER A 234 -2.88 -14.15 0.93
N TYR A 235 -2.13 -14.92 0.13
CA TYR A 235 -0.90 -14.44 -0.51
C TYR A 235 -1.16 -13.20 -1.38
N GLU A 236 -2.24 -13.21 -2.16
CA GLU A 236 -2.65 -12.08 -3.00
C GLU A 236 -2.89 -10.80 -2.19
N ALA A 237 -3.60 -10.88 -1.06
CA ALA A 237 -3.82 -9.73 -0.19
C ALA A 237 -2.50 -9.22 0.43
N VAL A 238 -1.64 -10.15 0.86
CA VAL A 238 -0.31 -9.83 1.41
C VAL A 238 0.55 -9.10 0.37
N GLU A 239 0.62 -9.62 -0.85
CA GLU A 239 1.42 -9.02 -1.92
C GLU A 239 0.87 -7.65 -2.34
N ARG A 240 -0.45 -7.51 -2.51
CA ARG A 240 -1.09 -6.25 -2.87
C ARG A 240 -0.87 -5.18 -1.81
N SER A 241 -1.07 -5.49 -0.53
CA SER A 241 -0.80 -4.57 0.57
C SER A 241 0.66 -4.11 0.59
N LEU A 242 1.61 -5.03 0.38
CA LEU A 242 3.04 -4.67 0.36
C LEU A 242 3.38 -3.80 -0.85
N LYS A 243 2.84 -4.08 -2.05
CA LYS A 243 3.06 -3.26 -3.26
C LYS A 243 2.57 -1.82 -3.08
N VAL A 244 1.35 -1.63 -2.55
CA VAL A 244 0.79 -0.30 -2.32
C VAL A 244 1.63 0.47 -1.30
N LEU A 245 1.93 -0.15 -0.14
CA LEU A 245 2.73 0.47 0.90
C LEU A 245 4.16 0.82 0.44
N ALA A 246 4.85 -0.12 -0.19
CA ALA A 246 6.24 0.07 -0.61
C ALA A 246 6.36 1.17 -1.66
N THR A 247 5.45 1.22 -2.64
CA THR A 247 5.47 2.28 -3.67
C THR A 247 5.15 3.65 -3.10
N ALA A 248 4.19 3.76 -2.17
CA ALA A 248 3.91 5.01 -1.47
C ALA A 248 5.13 5.52 -0.70
N LEU A 249 5.84 4.63 0.02
CA LEU A 249 7.06 4.99 0.74
C LEU A 249 8.24 5.37 -0.17
N VAL A 250 8.31 4.81 -1.39
CA VAL A 250 9.27 5.28 -2.41
C VAL A 250 8.91 6.68 -2.88
N ASP A 251 7.63 6.96 -3.11
CA ASP A 251 7.15 8.28 -3.51
C ASP A 251 7.33 9.34 -2.39
N MET A 252 7.41 8.90 -1.13
CA MET A 252 7.83 9.73 0.03
C MET A 252 9.35 9.95 0.10
N GLY A 253 10.12 9.46 -0.88
CA GLY A 253 11.57 9.65 -0.97
C GLY A 253 12.41 8.53 -0.35
N GLY A 254 11.79 7.43 0.08
CA GLY A 254 12.49 6.24 0.55
C GLY A 254 13.14 5.45 -0.59
N THR A 255 14.25 4.76 -0.30
CA THR A 255 14.86 3.83 -1.24
C THR A 255 14.44 2.40 -0.92
N LEU A 256 13.74 1.74 -1.84
CA LEU A 256 13.28 0.37 -1.64
C LEU A 256 14.42 -0.64 -1.84
N GLU A 257 14.53 -1.59 -0.92
CA GLU A 257 15.41 -2.75 -0.97
C GLU A 257 14.56 -4.02 -0.86
N LYS A 258 14.80 -4.97 -1.77
CA LYS A 258 14.10 -6.27 -1.76
C LYS A 258 14.57 -7.14 -0.59
N VAL A 259 13.84 -8.20 -0.29
CA VAL A 259 14.16 -9.18 0.77
C VAL A 259 14.06 -10.59 0.22
N TYR A 260 15.01 -11.45 0.58
CA TYR A 260 14.88 -12.90 0.38
C TYR A 260 13.91 -13.47 1.42
N VAL A 261 12.73 -13.88 0.98
CA VAL A 261 11.75 -14.56 1.83
C VAL A 261 11.86 -16.05 1.59
N LYS A 262 12.46 -16.77 2.54
CA LYS A 262 12.72 -18.21 2.47
C LYS A 262 11.62 -18.98 3.17
N TYR A 263 10.73 -19.55 2.37
CA TYR A 263 9.77 -20.56 2.80
C TYR A 263 10.44 -21.95 2.85
N PRO A 264 9.85 -22.93 3.54
CA PRO A 264 10.39 -24.29 3.57
C PRO A 264 10.52 -24.93 2.18
N ASP A 265 9.62 -24.60 1.25
CA ASP A 265 9.52 -25.19 -0.09
C ASP A 265 10.12 -24.31 -1.21
N ARG A 266 10.31 -23.01 -0.97
CA ARG A 266 10.73 -22.05 -2.00
C ARG A 266 11.38 -20.79 -1.44
N THR A 267 12.06 -20.03 -2.30
CA THR A 267 12.51 -18.66 -1.99
C THR A 267 11.79 -17.67 -2.88
N VAL A 268 11.23 -16.63 -2.29
CA VAL A 268 10.58 -15.50 -2.98
C VAL A 268 11.46 -14.26 -2.80
N ILE A 269 11.66 -13.49 -3.87
CA ILE A 269 12.27 -12.16 -3.78
C ILE A 269 11.14 -11.14 -3.73
N SER A 270 11.02 -10.43 -2.60
CA SER A 270 9.89 -9.54 -2.30
C SER A 270 10.36 -8.08 -2.13
N PRO A 271 9.56 -7.08 -2.55
CA PRO A 271 8.31 -7.19 -3.30
C PRO A 271 8.55 -7.38 -4.81
N ASN A 272 7.60 -8.02 -5.49
CA ASN A 272 7.55 -7.98 -6.95
C ASN A 272 6.92 -6.64 -7.40
N LEU A 273 7.67 -5.86 -8.19
CA LEU A 273 7.23 -4.56 -8.71
C LEU A 273 7.09 -4.54 -10.23
N GLU A 274 7.13 -5.70 -10.87
CA GLU A 274 6.90 -5.79 -12.31
C GLU A 274 5.48 -5.30 -12.64
N PRO A 275 5.32 -4.40 -13.63
CA PRO A 275 4.02 -3.97 -14.08
C PRO A 275 3.20 -5.16 -14.61
N GLU A 276 1.90 -5.15 -14.34
CA GLU A 276 0.99 -6.12 -14.95
C GLU A 276 0.61 -5.68 -16.37
N GLU A 277 0.46 -6.64 -17.28
CA GLU A 277 0.04 -6.37 -18.65
C GLU A 277 -1.43 -6.75 -18.86
N ARG A 278 -2.20 -5.86 -19.49
CA ARG A 278 -3.55 -6.15 -19.98
C ARG A 278 -3.76 -5.65 -21.39
N LYS A 279 -4.79 -6.16 -22.04
CA LYS A 279 -5.19 -5.73 -23.39
C LYS A 279 -6.44 -4.86 -23.32
N LEU A 280 -6.45 -3.79 -24.10
CA LEU A 280 -7.63 -2.95 -24.32
C LEU A 280 -7.95 -2.86 -25.80
N ARG A 281 -9.19 -3.19 -26.18
CA ARG A 281 -9.72 -2.94 -27.52
C ARG A 281 -10.25 -1.52 -27.61
N VAL A 282 -9.69 -0.72 -28.51
CA VAL A 282 -10.06 0.69 -28.72
C VAL A 282 -11.53 0.79 -29.14
N ASN A 283 -12.00 -0.11 -30.02
CA ASN A 283 -13.41 -0.18 -30.40
C ASN A 283 -14.34 -0.52 -29.23
N TYR A 284 -13.89 -1.30 -28.25
CA TYR A 284 -14.67 -1.57 -27.05
C TYR A 284 -14.81 -0.30 -26.19
N ALA A 285 -13.70 0.40 -25.93
CA ALA A 285 -13.70 1.69 -25.22
C ALA A 285 -14.61 2.73 -25.92
N ARG A 286 -14.52 2.86 -27.25
CA ARG A 286 -15.40 3.75 -28.04
C ARG A 286 -16.88 3.48 -27.82
N LYS A 287 -17.28 2.20 -27.89
CA LYS A 287 -18.68 1.79 -27.73
C LYS A 287 -19.19 2.05 -26.32
N MET A 288 -18.38 1.73 -25.31
CA MET A 288 -18.75 1.91 -23.91
C MET A 288 -18.85 3.39 -23.52
N LEU A 289 -17.93 4.23 -24.02
CA LEU A 289 -17.88 5.66 -23.68
C LEU A 289 -18.75 6.54 -24.59
N GLY A 290 -19.23 6.01 -25.72
CA GLY A 290 -19.91 6.81 -26.74
C GLY A 290 -19.00 7.84 -27.42
N LEU A 291 -17.68 7.62 -27.40
CA LEU A 291 -16.68 8.54 -27.93
C LEU A 291 -16.04 8.05 -29.23
N LYS A 292 -15.63 9.00 -30.08
CA LYS A 292 -14.81 8.73 -31.27
C LYS A 292 -13.33 9.03 -30.99
N ILE A 293 -12.72 8.28 -30.07
CA ILE A 293 -11.28 8.41 -29.75
C ILE A 293 -10.42 7.53 -30.65
N SER A 294 -9.29 8.02 -31.12
CA SER A 294 -8.24 7.25 -31.80
C SER A 294 -7.45 6.38 -30.80
N ALA A 295 -6.67 5.43 -31.31
CA ALA A 295 -5.78 4.63 -30.47
C ALA A 295 -4.73 5.49 -29.75
N ASP A 296 -4.21 6.53 -30.42
CA ASP A 296 -3.24 7.46 -29.82
C ASP A 296 -3.87 8.33 -28.73
N GLU A 297 -5.11 8.79 -28.92
CA GLU A 297 -5.85 9.49 -27.88
C GLU A 297 -6.13 8.60 -26.68
N ALA A 298 -6.50 7.32 -26.89
CA ALA A 298 -6.68 6.37 -25.81
C ALA A 298 -5.38 6.11 -25.03
N ILE A 299 -4.25 5.97 -25.72
CA ILE A 299 -2.92 5.86 -25.09
C ILE A 299 -2.62 7.10 -24.23
N ASN A 300 -2.88 8.31 -24.75
CA ASN A 300 -2.67 9.54 -23.99
C ASN A 300 -3.57 9.62 -22.76
N CYS A 301 -4.83 9.19 -22.85
CA CYS A 301 -5.73 9.12 -21.70
C CYS A 301 -5.18 8.16 -20.62
N LEU A 302 -4.78 6.95 -21.01
CA LEU A 302 -4.18 5.97 -20.08
C LEU A 302 -2.90 6.51 -19.42
N ARG A 303 -2.06 7.23 -20.18
CA ARG A 303 -0.84 7.88 -19.65
C ARG A 303 -1.13 8.99 -18.64
N ARG A 304 -2.21 9.76 -18.83
CA ARG A 304 -2.70 10.73 -17.82
C ARG A 304 -3.18 10.03 -16.54
N CYS A 305 -3.60 8.78 -16.63
CA CYS A 305 -3.93 7.94 -15.46
C CYS A 305 -2.73 7.19 -14.85
N ARG A 306 -1.49 7.57 -15.21
CA ARG A 306 -0.25 6.94 -14.72
C ARG A 306 -0.12 5.44 -15.08
N LEU A 307 -0.78 5.04 -16.17
CA LEU A 307 -0.52 3.78 -16.87
C LEU A 307 0.42 4.06 -18.05
N ASP A 308 0.86 3.02 -18.77
CA ASP A 308 1.45 3.20 -20.10
C ASP A 308 0.81 2.25 -21.09
N ALA A 309 0.87 2.57 -22.37
CA ALA A 309 0.27 1.74 -23.40
C ALA A 309 0.99 1.87 -24.74
N GLU A 310 0.99 0.76 -25.48
CA GLU A 310 1.50 0.68 -26.85
C GLU A 310 0.52 -0.05 -27.76
N LYS A 311 0.56 0.26 -29.06
CA LYS A 311 -0.26 -0.42 -30.05
C LYS A 311 0.31 -1.81 -30.31
N LEU A 312 -0.51 -2.84 -30.12
CA LEU A 312 -0.22 -4.18 -30.66
C LEU A 312 -0.67 -4.28 -32.12
N ASN A 313 -1.75 -3.59 -32.46
CA ASN A 313 -2.30 -3.45 -33.81
C ASN A 313 -3.25 -2.23 -33.84
N GLU A 314 -4.02 -2.05 -34.92
CA GLU A 314 -4.90 -0.90 -35.09
C GLU A 314 -6.04 -0.78 -34.05
N ASP A 315 -6.49 -1.90 -33.47
CA ASP A 315 -7.61 -1.92 -32.51
C ASP A 315 -7.20 -2.34 -31.10
N THR A 316 -6.01 -2.92 -30.89
CA THR A 316 -5.61 -3.48 -29.59
C THR A 316 -4.39 -2.75 -29.03
N LEU A 317 -4.52 -2.29 -27.80
CA LEU A 317 -3.44 -1.74 -26.99
C LEU A 317 -2.93 -2.79 -26.00
N ARG A 318 -1.62 -2.87 -25.80
CA ARG A 318 -1.00 -3.47 -24.61
C ARG A 318 -0.87 -2.36 -23.57
N VAL A 319 -1.52 -2.52 -22.43
CA VAL A 319 -1.52 -1.56 -21.33
C VAL A 319 -0.69 -2.13 -20.18
N LEU A 320 0.24 -1.34 -19.68
CA LEU A 320 1.08 -1.62 -18.52
C LEU A 320 0.48 -0.94 -17.28
N ILE A 321 0.29 -1.74 -16.24
CA ILE A 321 -0.36 -1.33 -14.99
C ILE A 321 0.70 -1.32 -13.88
N PRO A 322 0.89 -0.20 -13.17
CA PRO A 322 1.88 -0.13 -12.12
C PRO A 322 1.47 -0.97 -10.91
N PRO A 323 2.43 -1.46 -10.10
CA PRO A 323 2.16 -2.47 -9.06
C PRO A 323 1.23 -2.01 -7.93
N TYR A 324 1.00 -0.70 -7.78
CA TYR A 324 0.08 -0.14 -6.79
C TYR A 324 -1.38 -0.11 -7.24
N ARG A 325 -1.66 -0.28 -8.54
CA ARG A 325 -3.01 -0.33 -9.10
C ARG A 325 -3.53 -1.77 -9.04
N ILE A 326 -4.08 -2.12 -7.89
CA ILE A 326 -4.56 -3.47 -7.58
C ILE A 326 -6.03 -3.71 -7.99
N ASP A 327 -6.67 -2.67 -8.51
CA ASP A 327 -8.09 -2.60 -8.86
C ASP A 327 -8.38 -2.92 -10.34
N ILE A 328 -7.38 -2.88 -11.22
CA ILE A 328 -7.56 -3.14 -12.65
C ILE A 328 -7.54 -4.65 -12.90
N LEU A 329 -8.72 -5.27 -12.94
CA LEU A 329 -8.92 -6.71 -13.05
C LEU A 329 -9.47 -7.14 -14.42
N HIS A 330 -10.13 -6.23 -15.12
CA HIS A 330 -10.85 -6.48 -16.37
C HIS A 330 -10.58 -5.37 -17.39
N GLU A 331 -10.92 -5.65 -18.66
CA GLU A 331 -10.79 -4.67 -19.74
C GLU A 331 -11.66 -3.42 -19.51
N VAL A 332 -12.82 -3.55 -18.85
CA VAL A 332 -13.71 -2.41 -18.56
C VAL A 332 -13.10 -1.43 -17.56
N ASP A 333 -12.24 -1.91 -16.65
CA ASP A 333 -11.53 -1.04 -15.70
C ASP A 333 -10.56 -0.13 -16.48
N LEU A 334 -9.95 -0.62 -17.57
CA LEU A 334 -9.15 0.22 -18.47
C LEU A 334 -10.00 1.21 -19.27
N VAL A 335 -11.27 0.90 -19.54
CA VAL A 335 -12.20 1.84 -20.18
C VAL A 335 -12.53 2.99 -19.23
N GLU A 336 -12.70 2.72 -17.94
CA GLU A 336 -12.84 3.74 -16.90
C GLU A 336 -11.61 4.67 -16.87
N GLU A 337 -10.40 4.11 -16.91
CA GLU A 337 -9.17 4.90 -16.95
C GLU A 337 -9.08 5.77 -18.21
N VAL A 338 -9.52 5.28 -19.37
CA VAL A 338 -9.63 6.11 -20.58
C VAL A 338 -10.62 7.25 -20.36
N ALA A 339 -11.74 7.03 -19.65
CA ALA A 339 -12.73 8.06 -19.39
C ALA A 339 -12.21 9.14 -18.43
N VAL A 340 -11.54 8.74 -17.35
CA VAL A 340 -10.86 9.65 -16.41
C VAL A 340 -9.79 10.45 -17.14
N GLY A 341 -8.93 9.77 -17.91
CA GLY A 341 -7.86 10.40 -18.68
C GLY A 341 -8.36 11.27 -19.84
N TYR A 342 -9.56 11.02 -20.37
CA TYR A 342 -10.23 11.92 -21.31
C TYR A 342 -10.74 13.17 -20.57
N GLY A 343 -11.26 12.97 -19.37
CA GLY A 343 -11.87 13.96 -18.48
C GLY A 343 -13.39 13.93 -18.60
N TYR A 344 -14.09 13.46 -17.56
CA TYR A 344 -15.55 13.37 -17.55
C TYR A 344 -16.25 14.70 -17.84
N TYR A 345 -15.65 15.82 -17.42
CA TYR A 345 -16.12 17.17 -17.70
C TYR A 345 -16.20 17.54 -19.20
N ARG A 346 -15.60 16.73 -20.08
CA ARG A 346 -15.67 16.89 -21.54
C ARG A 346 -16.73 16.02 -22.20
N LEU A 347 -17.33 15.08 -21.47
CA LEU A 347 -18.42 14.26 -21.99
C LEU A 347 -19.68 15.11 -22.19
N LYS A 348 -20.37 14.90 -23.30
CA LYS A 348 -21.62 15.57 -23.61
C LYS A 348 -22.75 14.54 -23.51
N PRO A 349 -23.85 14.84 -22.80
CA PRO A 349 -25.03 13.99 -22.81
C PRO A 349 -25.50 13.77 -24.25
N THR A 350 -25.78 12.53 -24.62
CA THR A 350 -26.49 12.23 -25.86
C THR A 350 -27.95 12.58 -25.66
N THR A 351 -28.44 13.53 -26.43
CA THR A 351 -29.87 13.89 -26.52
C THR A 351 -30.69 12.80 -27.19
#